data_AF-A0A023FED0-F1
#
_entry.id   AF-A0A023FED0-F1
#
_cell.length_a   1.000
_cell.length_b   1.000
_cell.length_c   1.000
_cell.angle_alpha   90.00
_cell.angle_beta   90.00
_cell.angle_gamma   90.00
#
_symmetry.space_group_name_H-M   'P 1'
#
loop_
_entity.id
_entity.type
_entity.pdbx_description
1 polymer ?
#
loop_
_entity_poly.entity_id
_entity_poly.type
_entity_poly.pdbx_seq_one_letter_code
_entity_poly.pdbx_strand_id
1 'polypeptide(L)'
;LKELHSVGLLLVVCKVPSVAATKNEEQLANRASALSLLRPATALPTACLAPMSGMSPKQAAATEHFFSKNKSLNRPLSPHLSIYAPQMTSMLSLTHRATGCGMAAFVYGMGVMPLVCSHHFPHYVEALKAMHISPILTFPVKLGLAFALCYHTFNGMRHMAWDLGLGFGLKELYASGYFVIALSLALGAVLAFK
;
A
#
# COMPACT_ATOMS: atom_id res chain seq x y z
N LEU A 1 22.62 4.42 -38.36
CA LEU A 1 23.67 3.75 -39.15
C LEU A 1 25.00 4.14 -38.52
N LYS A 2 25.78 3.16 -38.02
CA LYS A 2 27.21 3.25 -37.63
C LYS A 2 27.50 4.13 -36.37
N GLU A 3 28.22 3.70 -35.34
CA GLU A 3 29.41 2.85 -35.25
C GLU A 3 29.47 2.07 -33.91
N LEU A 4 30.20 0.96 -33.94
CA LEU A 4 30.45 0.01 -32.86
C LEU A 4 31.49 0.51 -31.84
N HIS A 5 31.40 0.10 -30.57
CA HIS A 5 32.51 -0.53 -29.83
C HIS A 5 32.10 -1.10 -28.44
N SER A 6 32.79 -2.17 -28.02
CA SER A 6 32.82 -2.83 -26.69
C SER A 6 31.54 -3.55 -26.23
N VAL A 7 31.35 -4.85 -26.48
CA VAL A 7 32.05 -6.05 -25.95
C VAL A 7 32.00 -6.19 -24.40
N GLY A 8 31.04 -7.01 -23.94
CA GLY A 8 31.24 -8.15 -23.03
C GLY A 8 31.40 -7.91 -21.52
N LEU A 9 30.42 -8.41 -20.71
CA LEU A 9 30.66 -9.20 -19.48
C LEU A 9 29.32 -9.79 -18.97
N LEU A 10 29.01 -11.03 -19.33
CA LEU A 10 29.24 -12.27 -18.55
C LEU A 10 28.04 -12.62 -17.64
N LEU A 11 27.02 -13.19 -18.28
CA LEU A 11 26.12 -14.16 -17.66
C LEU A 11 26.97 -15.36 -17.21
N VAL A 12 27.25 -15.47 -15.92
CA VAL A 12 27.76 -16.72 -15.34
C VAL A 12 26.59 -17.69 -15.24
N VAL A 13 26.22 -18.28 -16.37
CA VAL A 13 25.49 -19.54 -16.39
C VAL A 13 26.52 -20.60 -16.05
N CYS A 14 26.52 -21.04 -14.79
CA CYS A 14 27.30 -22.19 -14.36
C CYS A 14 26.82 -23.43 -15.13
N LYS A 15 27.50 -23.74 -16.23
CA LYS A 15 27.35 -24.97 -17.00
C LYS A 15 27.98 -26.10 -16.18
N VAL A 16 27.16 -26.77 -15.38
CA VAL A 16 27.56 -28.02 -14.71
C VAL A 16 27.80 -29.08 -15.81
N PRO A 17 28.93 -29.82 -15.79
CA PRO A 17 29.24 -30.80 -16.80
C PRO A 17 28.27 -31.98 -16.72
N SER A 18 27.82 -32.44 -17.88
CA SER A 18 26.94 -33.59 -18.05
C SER A 18 27.74 -34.87 -17.77
N VAL A 19 27.61 -35.37 -16.54
CA VAL A 19 27.96 -36.75 -16.18
C VAL A 19 26.72 -37.60 -16.44
N ALA A 20 26.89 -38.68 -17.20
CA ALA A 20 25.82 -39.59 -17.59
C ALA A 20 25.16 -40.21 -16.35
N ALA A 21 24.00 -39.70 -15.97
CA ALA A 21 23.20 -40.24 -14.88
C ALA A 21 22.50 -41.54 -15.35
N THR A 22 22.72 -42.62 -14.61
CA THR A 22 22.01 -43.88 -14.81
C THR A 22 20.53 -43.69 -14.45
N LYS A 23 19.61 -44.36 -15.16
CA LYS A 23 18.13 -44.19 -15.04
C LYS A 23 17.57 -44.30 -13.62
N ASN A 24 18.34 -44.84 -12.67
CA ASN A 24 17.94 -44.97 -11.27
C ASN A 24 18.10 -43.67 -10.47
N GLU A 25 19.01 -42.77 -10.85
CA GLU A 25 19.26 -41.51 -10.12
C GLU A 25 18.21 -40.43 -10.45
N GLU A 26 17.69 -40.43 -11.68
CA GLU A 26 16.63 -39.52 -12.13
C GLU A 26 15.30 -39.81 -11.42
N GLN A 27 15.01 -41.10 -11.15
CA GLN A 27 13.86 -41.52 -10.34
C GLN A 27 13.99 -41.08 -8.87
N LEU A 28 15.20 -41.10 -8.31
CA LEU A 28 15.43 -40.67 -6.93
C LEU A 28 15.36 -39.14 -6.79
N ALA A 29 15.86 -38.39 -7.78
CA ALA A 29 15.74 -36.93 -7.86
C ALA A 29 14.29 -36.46 -7.99
N ASN A 30 13.47 -37.17 -8.77
CA ASN A 30 12.04 -36.86 -8.91
C ASN A 30 11.24 -37.15 -7.62
N ARG A 31 11.65 -38.16 -6.83
CA ARG A 31 11.06 -38.42 -5.50
C ARG A 31 11.49 -37.38 -4.46
N ALA A 32 12.72 -36.86 -4.56
CA ALA A 32 13.21 -35.78 -3.69
C ALA A 32 12.51 -34.43 -3.98
N SER A 33 12.19 -34.15 -5.24
CA SER A 33 11.41 -32.96 -5.63
C SER A 33 9.93 -33.05 -5.23
N ALA A 34 9.37 -34.24 -5.08
CA ALA A 34 8.00 -34.40 -4.59
C ALA A 34 7.88 -34.17 -3.06
N LEU A 35 8.96 -34.40 -2.30
CA LEU A 35 8.99 -34.18 -0.84
C LEU A 35 9.28 -32.72 -0.43
N SER A 36 9.78 -31.87 -1.34
CA SER A 36 10.05 -30.46 -1.04
C SER A 36 8.78 -29.58 -1.04
N LEU A 37 7.65 -30.10 -1.55
CA LEU A 37 6.35 -29.43 -1.56
C LEU A 37 5.55 -29.59 -0.26
N LEU A 38 6.04 -30.40 0.68
CA LEU A 38 5.44 -30.63 2.01
C LEU A 38 6.23 -29.90 3.11
N ARG A 39 6.76 -28.71 2.83
CA ARG A 39 7.33 -27.86 3.88
C ARG A 39 6.19 -27.05 4.51
N PRO A 40 5.76 -27.36 5.75
CA PRO A 40 4.74 -26.57 6.41
C PRO A 40 5.23 -25.13 6.54
N ALA A 41 4.43 -24.19 6.04
CA ALA A 41 4.67 -22.75 6.08
C ALA A 41 4.49 -22.16 7.50
N THR A 42 4.93 -22.89 8.53
CA THR A 42 4.76 -22.53 9.94
C THR A 42 6.12 -22.25 10.57
N ALA A 43 6.74 -21.14 10.19
CA ALA A 43 7.70 -20.43 11.00
C ALA A 43 8.07 -19.12 10.31
N LEU A 44 7.18 -18.12 10.38
CA LEU A 44 7.64 -16.74 10.28
C LEU A 44 8.60 -16.51 11.46
N PRO A 45 9.85 -16.06 11.25
CA PRO A 45 10.77 -15.83 12.34
C PRO A 45 10.18 -14.78 13.29
N THR A 46 9.98 -15.17 14.55
CA THR A 46 9.48 -14.33 15.67
C THR A 46 10.31 -13.05 15.87
N ALA A 47 11.50 -12.95 15.28
CA ALA A 47 12.35 -11.77 15.29
C ALA A 47 11.75 -10.53 14.59
N CYS A 48 10.76 -10.69 13.70
CA CYS A 48 10.12 -9.57 13.01
C CYS A 48 9.12 -8.79 13.90
N LEU A 49 8.78 -9.30 15.09
CA LEU A 49 7.79 -8.68 16.00
C LEU A 49 8.40 -8.17 17.31
N ALA A 50 9.72 -7.98 17.36
CA ALA A 50 10.33 -7.35 18.53
C ALA A 50 9.72 -5.94 18.72
N PRO A 51 9.08 -5.65 19.86
CA PRO A 51 8.56 -4.32 20.11
C PRO A 51 9.72 -3.33 20.02
N MET A 52 9.47 -2.17 19.38
CA MET A 52 10.45 -1.09 19.37
C MET A 52 10.91 -0.84 20.80
N SER A 53 12.21 -0.97 21.04
CA SER A 53 12.79 -0.69 22.36
C SER A 53 12.34 0.69 22.80
N GLY A 54 11.66 0.76 23.94
CA GLY A 54 11.24 2.04 24.52
C GLY A 54 12.44 2.97 24.70
N MET A 55 12.21 4.27 24.49
CA MET A 55 13.25 5.29 24.69
C MET A 55 13.71 5.29 26.16
N SER A 56 15.02 5.23 26.39
CA SER A 56 15.57 5.36 27.74
C SER A 56 15.23 6.73 28.34
N PRO A 57 14.99 6.85 29.66
CA PRO A 57 14.74 8.14 30.31
C PRO A 57 15.79 9.22 29.99
N LYS A 58 17.06 8.82 29.83
CA LYS A 58 18.16 9.72 29.46
C LYS A 58 18.01 10.25 28.02
N GLN A 59 17.53 9.42 27.10
CA GLN A 59 17.30 9.81 25.70
C GLN A 59 16.08 10.73 25.57
N ALA A 60 15.03 10.49 26.36
CA ALA A 60 13.87 11.37 26.42
C ALA A 60 14.26 12.77 26.92
N ALA A 61 14.99 12.85 28.03
CA ALA A 61 15.48 14.13 28.55
C ALA A 61 16.39 14.88 27.57
N ALA A 62 17.24 14.17 26.83
CA ALA A 62 18.09 14.77 25.79
C ALA A 62 17.28 15.34 24.61
N THR A 63 16.20 14.66 24.22
CA THR A 63 15.29 15.08 23.15
C THR A 63 14.53 16.34 23.54
N GLU A 64 14.00 16.39 24.77
CA GLU A 64 13.34 17.59 25.32
C GLU A 64 14.30 18.78 25.42
N HIS A 65 15.55 18.54 25.84
CA HIS A 65 16.57 19.58 25.87
C HIS A 65 16.88 20.12 24.46
N PHE A 66 16.90 19.27 23.43
CA PHE A 66 17.07 19.71 22.04
C PHE A 66 15.92 20.61 21.57
N PHE A 67 14.65 20.24 21.80
CA PHE A 67 13.51 21.05 21.38
C PHE A 67 13.41 22.37 22.13
N SER A 68 13.60 22.36 23.45
CA SER A 68 13.59 23.57 24.28
C SER A 68 14.69 24.56 23.89
N LYS A 69 15.91 24.06 23.61
CA LYS A 69 17.03 24.88 23.11
C LYS A 69 16.73 25.49 21.74
N ASN A 70 16.19 24.73 20.78
CA ASN A 70 15.89 25.29 19.45
C ASN A 70 14.75 26.31 19.51
N LYS A 71 13.76 26.07 20.39
CA LYS A 71 12.65 27.00 20.65
C LYS A 71 13.13 28.30 21.30
N SER A 72 14.02 28.22 22.30
CA SER A 72 14.59 29.42 22.96
C SER A 72 15.48 30.23 22.02
N LEU A 73 16.16 29.58 21.08
CA LEU A 73 16.99 30.22 20.07
C LEU A 73 16.21 30.74 18.84
N ASN A 74 14.88 30.59 18.79
CA ASN A 74 14.02 31.01 17.67
C ASN A 74 14.53 30.58 16.29
N ARG A 75 15.05 29.36 16.18
CA ARG A 75 15.59 28.84 14.92
C ARG A 75 14.45 28.58 13.94
N PRO A 76 14.47 29.14 12.72
CA PRO A 76 13.44 28.87 11.73
C PRO A 76 13.53 27.41 11.26
N LEU A 77 12.37 26.81 11.01
CA LEU A 77 12.28 25.49 10.39
C LEU A 77 12.57 25.62 8.89
N SER A 78 13.41 24.74 8.36
CA SER A 78 13.63 24.68 6.92
C SER A 78 12.33 24.34 6.19
N PRO A 79 12.06 24.95 5.02
CA PRO A 79 10.92 24.56 4.22
C PRO A 79 11.06 23.08 3.83
N HIS A 80 9.99 22.31 3.96
CA HIS A 80 10.01 20.86 3.73
C HIS A 80 8.92 20.45 2.73
N LEU A 81 7.63 20.54 3.09
CA LEU A 81 6.54 20.17 2.18
C LEU A 81 6.46 21.09 0.94
N SER A 82 6.78 22.37 1.09
CA SER A 82 6.65 23.35 0.00
C SER A 82 7.71 23.19 -1.10
N ILE A 83 8.87 22.60 -0.79
CA ILE A 83 9.99 22.45 -1.73
C ILE A 83 10.20 20.99 -2.17
N TYR A 84 9.54 20.03 -1.53
CA TYR A 84 9.70 18.62 -1.85
C TYR A 84 8.98 18.27 -3.15
N ALA A 85 9.68 17.62 -4.09
CA ALA A 85 9.08 17.20 -5.34
C ALA A 85 8.01 16.12 -5.11
N PRO A 86 6.80 16.25 -5.67
CA PRO A 86 5.74 15.26 -5.49
C PRO A 86 6.15 13.93 -6.14
N GLN A 87 6.48 12.95 -5.30
CA GLN A 87 6.75 11.57 -5.71
C GLN A 87 5.46 10.76 -5.67
N MET A 88 5.30 9.82 -6.61
CA MET A 88 4.13 8.93 -6.66
C MET A 88 3.94 8.20 -5.33
N THR A 89 5.03 7.76 -4.71
CA THR A 89 5.04 7.03 -3.43
C THR A 89 4.46 7.85 -2.27
N SER A 90 4.86 9.12 -2.16
CA SER A 90 4.38 10.06 -1.16
C SER A 90 2.91 10.41 -1.39
N MET A 91 2.51 10.63 -2.65
CA MET A 91 1.13 10.92 -3.01
C MET A 91 0.19 9.73 -2.75
N LEU A 92 0.61 8.49 -3.02
CA LEU A 92 -0.17 7.29 -2.69
C LEU A 92 -0.36 7.15 -1.17
N SER A 93 0.69 7.44 -0.39
CA SER A 93 0.59 7.43 1.08
C SER A 93 -0.39 8.48 1.60
N LEU A 94 -0.31 9.72 1.10
CA LEU A 94 -1.23 10.79 1.48
C LEU A 94 -2.69 10.45 1.13
N THR A 95 -2.93 9.98 -0.09
CA THR A 95 -4.27 9.59 -0.53
C THR A 95 -4.80 8.38 0.24
N HIS A 96 -3.95 7.45 0.69
CA HIS A 96 -4.38 6.31 1.52
C HIS A 96 -4.88 6.78 2.89
N ARG A 97 -4.18 7.75 3.49
CA ARG A 97 -4.62 8.40 4.74
C ARG A 97 -5.91 9.18 4.52
N ALA A 98 -5.98 10.00 3.47
CA ALA A 98 -7.15 10.81 3.17
C ALA A 98 -8.41 9.96 2.93
N THR A 99 -8.29 8.88 2.15
CA THR A 99 -9.39 7.93 1.91
C THR A 99 -9.80 7.19 3.19
N GLY A 100 -8.84 6.81 4.03
CA GLY A 100 -9.12 6.19 5.32
C GLY A 100 -9.88 7.13 6.27
N CYS A 101 -9.40 8.37 6.43
CA CYS A 101 -10.08 9.38 7.25
C CYS A 101 -11.47 9.74 6.70
N GLY A 102 -11.60 9.90 5.37
CA GLY A 102 -12.88 10.20 4.73
C GLY A 102 -13.91 9.08 4.91
N MET A 103 -13.48 7.82 4.75
CA MET A 103 -14.34 6.66 4.95
C MET A 103 -14.71 6.46 6.42
N ALA A 104 -13.78 6.69 7.35
CA ALA A 104 -14.05 6.66 8.79
C ALA A 104 -15.07 7.74 9.18
N ALA A 105 -14.90 8.97 8.69
CA ALA A 105 -15.85 10.06 8.91
C ALA A 105 -17.23 9.74 8.32
N PHE A 106 -17.28 9.12 7.14
CA PHE A 106 -18.54 8.68 6.52
C PHE A 106 -19.25 7.62 7.36
N VAL A 107 -18.56 6.55 7.75
CA VAL A 107 -19.14 5.48 8.58
C VAL A 107 -19.59 5.99 9.94
N TYR A 108 -18.76 6.83 10.59
CA TYR A 108 -19.11 7.43 11.87
C TYR A 108 -20.30 8.39 11.75
N GLY A 109 -20.32 9.23 10.72
CA GLY A 109 -21.42 10.15 10.45
C GLY A 109 -22.74 9.40 10.20
N MET A 110 -22.72 8.35 9.38
CA MET A 110 -23.87 7.49 9.14
C MET A 110 -24.31 6.71 10.39
N GLY A 111 -23.37 6.32 11.26
CA GLY A 111 -23.66 5.64 12.52
C GLY A 111 -24.27 6.56 13.59
N VAL A 112 -23.87 7.84 13.62
CA VAL A 112 -24.41 8.85 14.54
C VAL A 112 -25.73 9.44 14.04
N MET A 113 -25.96 9.47 12.72
CA MET A 113 -27.16 10.04 12.11
C MET A 113 -28.48 9.60 12.79
N PRO A 114 -28.75 8.31 13.07
CA PRO A 114 -30.01 7.90 13.67
C PRO A 114 -30.22 8.39 15.12
N LEU A 115 -29.16 8.81 15.80
CA LEU A 115 -29.22 9.33 17.17
C LEU A 115 -29.53 10.82 17.20
N VAL A 116 -29.14 11.56 16.16
CA VAL A 116 -29.28 13.02 16.09
C VAL A 116 -30.49 13.42 15.24
N CYS A 117 -30.83 12.63 14.23
CA CYS A 117 -31.91 12.90 13.29
C CYS A 117 -33.23 12.27 13.72
N SER A 118 -34.34 13.00 13.57
CA SER A 118 -35.68 12.54 13.95
C SER A 118 -36.32 11.52 13.00
N HIS A 119 -35.78 11.37 11.78
CA HIS A 119 -36.33 10.49 10.75
C HIS A 119 -35.43 9.28 10.48
N HIS A 120 -36.01 8.21 9.95
CA HIS A 120 -35.27 7.03 9.53
C HIS A 120 -34.59 7.22 8.17
N PHE A 121 -33.54 6.44 7.91
CA PHE A 121 -32.75 6.48 6.67
C PHE A 121 -33.58 6.52 5.36
N PRO A 122 -34.67 5.73 5.18
CA PRO A 122 -35.46 5.78 3.95
C PRO A 122 -36.03 7.16 3.63
N HIS A 123 -36.40 7.95 4.65
CA HIS A 123 -36.92 9.30 4.46
C HIS A 123 -35.90 10.22 3.76
N TYR A 124 -34.64 10.14 4.18
CA TYR A 124 -33.55 10.93 3.58
C TYR A 124 -33.24 10.50 2.16
N VAL A 125 -33.36 9.20 1.86
CA VAL A 125 -33.18 8.67 0.50
C VAL A 125 -34.28 9.18 -0.43
N GLU A 126 -35.54 9.19 0.02
CA GLU A 126 -36.65 9.73 -0.77
C GLU A 126 -36.55 11.26 -0.94
N ALA A 127 -36.13 11.99 0.10
CA ALA A 127 -35.86 13.42 -0.02
C ALA A 127 -34.74 13.73 -1.04
N LEU A 128 -33.66 12.94 -1.07
CA LEU A 128 -32.60 13.03 -2.07
C LEU A 128 -33.11 12.76 -3.49
N LYS A 129 -33.99 11.75 -3.66
CA LYS A 129 -34.62 11.46 -4.95
C LYS A 129 -35.54 12.59 -5.42
N ALA A 130 -36.32 13.18 -4.51
CA ALA A 130 -37.24 14.26 -4.80
C ALA A 130 -36.55 15.55 -5.27
N MET A 131 -35.26 15.73 -4.97
CA MET A 131 -34.47 16.86 -5.47
C MET A 131 -34.08 16.76 -6.95
N HIS A 132 -34.37 15.64 -7.63
CA HIS A 132 -34.13 15.44 -9.07
C HIS A 132 -32.72 15.86 -9.52
N ILE A 133 -31.70 15.50 -8.73
CA ILE A 133 -30.31 15.84 -9.01
C ILE A 133 -29.88 15.19 -10.33
N SER A 134 -29.25 15.97 -11.20
CA SER A 134 -28.77 15.48 -12.50
C SER A 134 -27.80 14.30 -12.34
N PRO A 135 -27.92 13.24 -13.15
CA PRO A 135 -26.98 12.11 -13.15
C PRO A 135 -25.52 12.53 -13.34
N ILE A 136 -25.29 13.67 -14.02
CA ILE A 136 -23.96 14.26 -14.24
C ILE A 136 -23.29 14.62 -12.90
N LEU A 137 -24.07 15.04 -11.90
CA LEU A 137 -23.57 15.36 -10.56
C LEU A 137 -23.56 14.13 -9.65
N THR A 138 -24.52 13.22 -9.78
CA THR A 138 -24.60 12.02 -8.94
C THR A 138 -23.51 10.99 -9.27
N PHE A 139 -23.14 10.85 -10.55
CA PHE A 139 -22.12 9.89 -10.99
C PHE A 139 -20.73 10.11 -10.35
N PRO A 140 -20.12 11.31 -10.38
CA PRO A 140 -18.81 11.52 -9.76
C PRO A 140 -18.84 11.33 -8.23
N VAL A 141 -19.97 11.59 -7.56
CA VAL A 141 -20.12 11.32 -6.13
C VAL A 141 -20.11 9.82 -5.85
N LYS A 142 -20.90 9.04 -6.62
CA LYS A 142 -20.88 7.57 -6.54
C LYS A 142 -19.50 7.00 -6.84
N LEU A 143 -18.86 7.50 -7.90
CA LEU A 143 -17.51 7.09 -8.29
C LEU A 143 -16.48 7.44 -7.23
N GLY A 144 -16.54 8.63 -6.63
CA GLY A 144 -15.63 9.05 -5.58
C GLY A 144 -15.74 8.17 -4.33
N LEU A 145 -16.95 7.83 -3.92
CA LEU A 145 -17.18 6.92 -2.79
C LEU A 145 -16.69 5.50 -3.09
N ALA A 146 -17.02 4.96 -4.27
CA ALA A 146 -16.58 3.64 -4.69
C ALA A 146 -15.05 3.56 -4.87
N PHE A 147 -14.44 4.60 -5.44
CA PHE A 147 -12.99 4.71 -5.60
C PHE A 147 -12.29 4.79 -4.24
N ALA A 148 -12.78 5.60 -3.31
CA ALA A 148 -12.19 5.71 -1.97
C ALA A 148 -12.14 4.35 -1.25
N LEU A 149 -13.23 3.57 -1.34
CA LEU A 149 -13.30 2.21 -0.79
C LEU A 149 -12.29 1.28 -1.49
N CYS A 150 -12.37 1.17 -2.82
CA CYS A 150 -11.51 0.25 -3.58
C CYS A 150 -10.02 0.58 -3.40
N TYR A 151 -9.67 1.86 -3.54
CA TYR A 151 -8.30 2.33 -3.40
C TYR A 151 -7.74 2.07 -2.01
N HIS A 152 -8.51 2.38 -0.96
CA HIS A 152 -8.05 2.15 0.41
C HIS A 152 -7.81 0.66 0.68
N THR A 153 -8.69 -0.22 0.19
CA THR A 153 -8.53 -1.68 0.33
C THR A 153 -7.32 -2.20 -0.44
N PHE A 154 -7.18 -1.89 -1.74
CA PHE A 154 -6.06 -2.38 -2.56
C PHE A 154 -4.71 -1.82 -2.11
N ASN A 155 -4.65 -0.53 -1.78
CA ASN A 155 -3.43 0.05 -1.25
C ASN A 155 -3.12 -0.47 0.17
N GLY A 156 -4.15 -0.78 0.97
CA GLY A 156 -4.00 -1.46 2.26
C GLY A 156 -3.37 -2.85 2.12
N MET A 157 -3.78 -3.65 1.13
CA MET A 157 -3.14 -4.93 0.84
C MET A 157 -1.67 -4.76 0.42
N ARG A 158 -1.35 -3.72 -0.35
CA ARG A 158 0.04 -3.35 -0.68
C ARG A 158 0.85 -2.98 0.55
N HIS A 159 0.27 -2.24 1.51
CA HIS A 159 0.90 -1.95 2.79
C HIS A 159 1.15 -3.21 3.62
N MET A 160 0.19 -4.13 3.68
CA MET A 160 0.40 -5.42 4.35
C MET A 160 1.52 -6.24 3.70
N ALA A 161 1.65 -6.20 2.36
CA ALA A 161 2.79 -6.81 1.68
C ALA A 161 4.14 -6.18 2.09
N TRP A 162 4.17 -4.86 2.31
CA TRP A 162 5.35 -4.17 2.84
C TRP A 162 5.66 -4.57 4.28
N ASP A 163 4.65 -4.76 5.13
CA ASP A 163 4.83 -5.24 6.50
C ASP A 163 5.42 -6.66 6.53
N LEU A 164 5.18 -7.46 5.48
CA LEU A 164 5.78 -8.78 5.28
C LEU A 164 7.19 -8.75 4.67
N GLY A 165 7.77 -7.58 4.38
CA GLY A 165 9.10 -7.49 3.78
C GLY A 165 9.14 -7.60 2.25
N LEU A 166 7.99 -7.58 1.56
CA LEU A 166 7.89 -7.81 0.11
C LEU A 166 7.79 -6.49 -0.67
N GLY A 167 8.32 -6.42 -1.89
CA GLY A 167 7.98 -5.33 -2.82
C GLY A 167 8.66 -3.98 -2.59
N PHE A 168 9.85 -3.97 -1.96
CA PHE A 168 10.62 -2.75 -1.68
C PHE A 168 11.52 -2.29 -2.85
N GLY A 169 11.65 -3.10 -3.91
CA GLY A 169 12.40 -2.70 -5.10
C GLY A 169 11.74 -1.50 -5.79
N LEU A 170 12.52 -0.51 -6.26
CA LEU A 170 11.95 0.69 -6.90
C LEU A 170 11.02 0.34 -8.06
N LYS A 171 11.40 -0.61 -8.93
CA LYS A 171 10.54 -1.04 -10.06
C LYS A 171 9.21 -1.63 -9.58
N GLU A 172 9.26 -2.49 -8.57
CA GLU A 172 8.08 -3.14 -7.99
C GLU A 172 7.18 -2.14 -7.28
N LEU A 173 7.78 -1.16 -6.61
CA LEU A 173 7.06 -0.13 -5.88
C LEU A 173 6.29 0.80 -6.82
N TYR A 174 6.85 1.12 -7.99
CA TYR A 174 6.15 1.86 -9.05
C TYR A 174 5.09 1.00 -9.74
N ALA A 175 5.43 -0.24 -10.11
CA ALA A 175 4.49 -1.16 -10.77
C ALA A 175 3.24 -1.44 -9.90
N SER A 176 3.44 -1.76 -8.63
CA SER A 176 2.36 -1.96 -7.66
C SER A 176 1.52 -0.70 -7.44
N GLY A 177 2.15 0.49 -7.44
CA GLY A 177 1.42 1.76 -7.33
C GLY A 177 0.46 2.01 -8.50
N TYR A 178 0.94 1.85 -9.73
CA TYR A 178 0.08 1.98 -10.92
C TYR A 178 -1.00 0.91 -11.00
N PHE A 179 -0.66 -0.33 -10.62
CA PHE A 179 -1.62 -1.44 -10.54
C PHE A 179 -2.77 -1.12 -9.59
N VAL A 180 -2.47 -0.64 -8.38
CA VAL A 180 -3.48 -0.26 -7.39
C VAL A 180 -4.39 0.84 -7.92
N ILE A 181 -3.84 1.89 -8.55
CA ILE A 181 -4.65 2.99 -9.11
C ILE A 181 -5.57 2.46 -10.23
N ALA A 182 -5.03 1.72 -11.19
CA ALA A 182 -5.79 1.21 -12.33
C ALA A 182 -6.91 0.26 -11.88
N LEU A 183 -6.60 -0.67 -10.97
CA LEU A 183 -7.57 -1.62 -10.44
C LEU A 183 -8.69 -0.92 -9.66
N SER A 184 -8.33 0.09 -8.86
CA SER A 184 -9.30 0.86 -8.07
C SER A 184 -10.23 1.71 -8.94
N LEU A 185 -9.71 2.31 -10.01
CA LEU A 185 -10.51 3.06 -10.97
C LEU A 185 -11.44 2.15 -11.76
N ALA A 186 -10.94 1.00 -12.24
CA ALA A 186 -11.75 0.04 -12.99
C ALA A 186 -12.91 -0.51 -12.14
N LEU A 187 -12.60 -0.98 -10.92
CA LEU A 187 -13.63 -1.51 -10.02
C LEU A 187 -14.58 -0.41 -9.53
N GLY A 188 -14.05 0.76 -9.19
CA GLY A 188 -14.85 1.92 -8.78
C GLY A 188 -15.83 2.36 -9.88
N ALA A 189 -15.40 2.36 -11.15
CA ALA A 189 -16.27 2.66 -12.28
C ALA A 189 -17.40 1.61 -12.42
N VAL A 190 -17.06 0.32 -12.37
CA VAL A 190 -18.06 -0.76 -12.42
C VAL A 190 -19.10 -0.62 -11.30
N LEU A 191 -18.65 -0.29 -10.09
CA LEU A 191 -19.55 -0.05 -8.95
C LEU A 191 -20.39 1.22 -9.11
N ALA A 192 -19.88 2.26 -9.75
CA ALA A 192 -20.60 3.51 -9.97
C ALA A 192 -21.69 3.40 -11.05
N PHE A 193 -21.52 2.52 -12.04
CA PHE A 193 -22.51 2.24 -13.09
C PHE A 193 -23.65 1.34 -12.62
N LYS A 194 -23.45 0.60 -11.52
CA LYS A 194 -24.45 -0.29 -10.95
C LYS A 194 -25.38 0.45 -9.99
#